data_AF-Q7XBB0-F1
#
_entry.id   AF-Q7XBB0-F1
#
_cell.length_a   1.000
_cell.length_b   1.000
_cell.length_c   1.000
_cell.angle_alpha   90.00
_cell.angle_beta   90.00
_cell.angle_gamma   90.00
#
_symmetry.space_group_name_H-M   'P 1'
#
loop_
_entity.id
_entity.type
_entity.pdbx_description
1 polymer ?
#
loop_
_entity_poly.entity_id
_entity_poly.type
_entity_poly.pdbx_seq_one_letter_code
_entity_poly.pdbx_strand_id
1 'polypeptide(L)'
;LWPSNYSNPTMPSNCNGSKFEDRKVSPQLRSKLKRSWPDVESGNDTKFWEGEWNKHGTCSEQTLNQMQYFERSHSMWYSFNITEILRNASIVPHP
;
A
#
# COMPACT_ATOMS: atom_id res chain seq x y z
N LEU A 1 2.09 -2.14 -0.93
CA LEU A 1 2.27 -3.56 -0.58
C LEU A 1 2.57 -4.30 -1.87
N TRP A 2 3.75 -4.92 -2.00
CA TRP A 2 4.12 -5.56 -3.27
C TRP A 2 4.20 -7.06 -3.08
N PRO A 3 3.35 -7.85 -3.76
CA PRO A 3 3.48 -9.30 -3.76
C PRO A 3 4.86 -9.70 -4.30
N SER A 4 5.45 -10.75 -3.73
CA SER A 4 6.74 -11.28 -4.16
C SER A 4 6.69 -12.80 -4.30
N ASN A 5 7.48 -13.33 -5.21
CA ASN A 5 7.74 -14.76 -5.31
C ASN A 5 9.15 -15.01 -4.78
N TYR A 6 9.27 -15.60 -3.59
CA TYR A 6 10.58 -15.83 -2.96
C TYR A 6 11.55 -16.63 -3.85
N SER A 7 11.02 -17.55 -4.67
CA SER A 7 11.80 -18.44 -5.53
C SER A 7 12.15 -17.83 -6.89
N ASN A 8 11.64 -16.65 -7.25
CA ASN A 8 11.92 -15.99 -8.51
C ASN A 8 12.34 -14.54 -8.26
N PRO A 9 13.54 -14.09 -8.71
CA PRO A 9 14.03 -12.75 -8.46
C PRO A 9 13.15 -11.64 -9.06
N THR A 10 12.27 -11.96 -10.00
CA THR A 10 11.36 -10.99 -10.61
C THR A 10 10.15 -10.76 -9.71
N MET A 11 10.02 -9.54 -9.16
CA MET A 11 8.80 -9.14 -8.46
C MET A 11 7.62 -9.08 -9.45
N PRO A 12 6.51 -9.79 -9.17
CA PRO A 12 5.34 -9.74 -10.02
C PRO A 12 4.79 -8.31 -10.08
N SER A 13 4.53 -7.84 -11.30
CA SER A 13 3.94 -6.53 -11.55
C SER A 13 3.11 -6.56 -12.84
N ASN A 14 2.16 -5.64 -12.96
CA ASN A 14 1.26 -5.51 -14.11
C ASN A 14 0.50 -6.80 -14.43
N CYS A 15 0.13 -7.58 -13.40
CA CYS A 15 -0.62 -8.82 -13.57
C CYS A 15 -2.03 -8.55 -14.09
N ASN A 16 -2.59 -9.50 -14.84
CA ASN A 16 -3.99 -9.47 -15.24
C ASN A 16 -4.88 -9.51 -14.00
N GLY A 17 -5.88 -8.63 -13.96
CA GLY A 17 -6.80 -8.50 -12.83
C GLY A 17 -7.79 -7.35 -13.06
N SER A 18 -8.71 -7.15 -12.10
CA SER A 18 -9.64 -6.03 -12.15
C SER A 18 -8.90 -4.70 -12.00
N LYS A 19 -9.31 -3.71 -12.79
CA LYS A 19 -8.80 -2.34 -12.65
C LYS A 19 -9.29 -1.74 -11.34
N PHE A 20 -8.51 -0.77 -10.84
CA PHE A 20 -8.88 -0.02 -9.65
C PHE A 20 -10.27 0.57 -9.80
N GLU A 21 -11.12 0.30 -8.82
CA GLU A 21 -12.43 0.91 -8.71
C GLU A 21 -12.51 1.66 -7.38
N ASP A 22 -12.48 2.98 -7.46
CA ASP A 22 -12.47 3.87 -6.30
C ASP A 22 -13.59 3.52 -5.30
N ARG A 23 -14.80 3.23 -5.79
CA ARG A 23 -15.97 2.83 -4.99
C ARG A 23 -15.77 1.57 -4.13
N LYS A 24 -14.80 0.71 -4.45
CA LYS A 24 -14.49 -0.50 -3.66
C LYS A 24 -13.67 -0.20 -2.41
N VAL A 25 -13.11 1.01 -2.29
CA VAL A 25 -12.42 1.48 -1.09
C VAL A 25 -13.40 2.31 -0.27
N SER A 26 -13.78 1.80 0.91
CA SER A 26 -14.75 2.47 1.78
C SER A 26 -14.29 3.87 2.20
N PRO A 27 -15.21 4.83 2.43
CA PRO A 27 -14.84 6.16 2.90
C PRO A 27 -13.98 6.15 4.17
N GLN A 28 -14.26 5.24 5.10
CA GLN A 28 -13.50 5.08 6.33
C GLN A 28 -12.06 4.61 6.05
N LEU A 29 -11.89 3.65 5.13
CA LEU A 29 -10.56 3.17 4.75
C LEU A 29 -9.77 4.26 4.02
N ARG A 30 -10.40 5.05 3.14
CA ARG A 30 -9.73 6.19 2.49
C ARG A 30 -9.19 7.19 3.49
N SER A 31 -9.96 7.58 4.50
CA SER A 31 -9.49 8.48 5.55
C SER A 31 -8.28 7.92 6.30
N LYS A 32 -8.23 6.60 6.51
CA LYS A 32 -7.06 5.92 7.08
C LYS A 32 -5.86 5.95 6.12
N LEU A 33 -6.08 5.64 4.85
CA LEU A 33 -5.05 5.63 3.81
C LEU A 33 -4.44 7.02 3.57
N LYS A 34 -5.22 8.10 3.65
CA LYS A 34 -4.68 9.47 3.56
C LYS A 34 -3.58 9.76 4.57
N ARG A 35 -3.61 9.09 5.73
CA ARG A 35 -2.55 9.20 6.75
C ARG A 35 -1.46 8.16 6.55
N SER A 36 -1.84 6.90 6.30
CA SER A 36 -0.86 5.80 6.25
C SER A 36 -0.16 5.63 4.91
N TRP A 37 -0.72 6.16 3.84
CA TRP A 37 -0.24 5.97 2.48
C TRP A 37 -0.59 7.16 1.55
N PRO A 38 -0.15 8.38 1.87
CA PRO A 38 -0.37 9.55 1.03
C PRO A 38 0.50 9.53 -0.24
N ASP A 39 0.05 10.24 -1.27
CA ASP A 39 0.92 10.67 -2.37
C ASP A 39 1.77 11.86 -1.92
N VAL A 40 3.07 11.65 -1.81
CA VAL A 40 4.04 12.66 -1.37
C VAL A 40 4.66 13.46 -2.51
N GLU A 41 4.40 13.09 -3.77
CA GLU A 41 4.96 13.76 -4.94
C GLU A 41 3.96 14.77 -5.54
N SER A 42 2.75 14.32 -5.87
CA SER A 42 1.76 15.16 -6.56
C SER A 42 0.57 15.55 -5.69
N GLY A 43 0.43 14.94 -4.51
CA GLY A 43 -0.70 15.14 -3.60
C GLY A 43 -2.01 14.52 -4.07
N ASN A 44 -2.00 13.68 -5.11
CA ASN A 44 -3.17 12.98 -5.62
C ASN A 44 -3.18 11.53 -5.15
N ASP A 45 -3.63 11.34 -3.90
CA ASP A 45 -3.71 10.05 -3.24
C ASP A 45 -4.45 8.99 -4.07
N THR A 46 -5.56 9.35 -4.71
CA THR A 46 -6.40 8.38 -5.44
C THR A 46 -5.70 7.88 -6.70
N LYS A 47 -5.04 8.78 -7.44
CA LYS A 47 -4.23 8.40 -8.61
C LYS A 47 -3.05 7.51 -8.22
N PHE A 48 -2.43 7.81 -7.08
CA PHE A 48 -1.36 6.99 -6.55
C PHE A 48 -1.84 5.59 -6.14
N TRP A 49 -2.94 5.48 -5.39
CA TRP A 49 -3.54 4.19 -5.01
C TRP A 49 -3.98 3.38 -6.23
N GLU A 50 -4.54 4.04 -7.25
CA GLU A 50 -4.86 3.42 -8.53
C GLU A 50 -3.62 2.78 -9.18
N GLY A 51 -2.52 3.53 -9.25
CA GLY A 51 -1.25 3.04 -9.79
C GLY A 51 -0.73 1.83 -9.03
N GLU A 52 -0.72 1.90 -7.70
CA GLU A 52 -0.27 0.79 -6.84
C GLU A 52 -1.16 -0.45 -6.97
N TRP A 53 -2.49 -0.29 -7.03
CA TRP A 53 -3.39 -1.43 -7.25
C TRP A 53 -3.19 -2.04 -8.63
N ASN A 54 -3.22 -1.24 -9.69
CA ASN A 54 -3.14 -1.72 -11.07
C ASN A 54 -1.79 -2.38 -11.38
N LYS A 55 -0.69 -1.90 -10.76
CA LYS A 55 0.65 -2.43 -10.97
C LYS A 55 0.99 -3.58 -10.02
N HIS A 56 0.57 -3.53 -8.76
CA HIS A 56 1.01 -4.49 -7.74
C HIS A 56 -0.14 -5.26 -7.10
N GLY A 57 -1.25 -4.58 -6.78
CA GLY A 57 -2.40 -5.20 -6.13
C GLY A 57 -3.02 -6.35 -6.93
N THR A 58 -3.16 -6.19 -8.25
CA THR A 58 -3.71 -7.23 -9.15
C THR A 58 -2.94 -8.55 -9.09
N CYS A 59 -1.63 -8.51 -8.78
CA CYS A 59 -0.81 -9.71 -8.63
C CYS A 59 -1.17 -10.57 -7.39
N SER A 60 -1.99 -10.04 -6.47
CA SER A 60 -2.51 -10.75 -5.30
C SER A 60 -4.03 -10.90 -5.29
N GLU A 61 -4.72 -10.53 -6.37
CA GLU A 61 -6.18 -10.42 -6.40
C GLU A 61 -6.90 -11.74 -6.09
N GLN A 62 -6.28 -12.88 -6.43
CA GLN A 62 -6.80 -14.21 -6.11
C GLN A 62 -6.89 -14.48 -4.60
N THR A 63 -6.15 -13.74 -3.78
CA THR A 63 -6.13 -13.89 -2.31
C THR A 63 -6.70 -12.67 -1.60
N LEU A 64 -6.40 -11.46 -2.10
CA LEU A 64 -6.82 -10.19 -1.52
C LEU A 64 -7.55 -9.39 -2.60
N ASN A 65 -8.86 -9.20 -2.44
CA ASN A 65 -9.56 -8.24 -3.28
C ASN A 65 -9.07 -6.80 -3.01
N GLN A 66 -9.46 -5.84 -3.86
CA GLN A 66 -9.00 -4.46 -3.74
C GLN A 66 -9.16 -3.86 -2.34
N MET A 67 -10.30 -4.07 -1.68
CA MET A 67 -10.54 -3.56 -0.32
C MET A 67 -9.54 -4.19 0.67
N GLN A 68 -9.41 -5.52 0.65
CA GLN A 68 -8.52 -6.26 1.55
C GLN A 68 -7.05 -5.92 1.34
N TYR A 69 -6.62 -5.66 0.11
CA TYR A 69 -5.26 -5.22 -0.21
C TYR A 69 -4.92 -3.89 0.49
N PHE A 70 -5.82 -2.92 0.44
CA PHE A 70 -5.64 -1.63 1.11
C PHE A 70 -5.77 -1.75 2.63
N GLU A 71 -6.69 -2.55 3.14
CA GLU A 71 -6.80 -2.83 4.58
C GLU A 71 -5.53 -3.46 5.13
N ARG A 72 -4.97 -4.46 4.42
CA ARG A 72 -3.74 -5.13 4.80
C ARG A 72 -2.57 -4.15 4.82
N SER A 73 -2.47 -3.30 3.80
CA SER A 73 -1.43 -2.27 3.71
C SER A 73 -1.50 -1.26 4.85
N HIS A 74 -2.71 -0.77 5.17
CA HIS A 74 -2.93 0.10 6.33
C HIS A 74 -2.58 -0.59 7.65
N SER A 75 -3.00 -1.85 7.82
CA SER A 75 -2.69 -2.64 9.01
C SER A 75 -1.19 -2.81 9.21
N MET A 76 -0.43 -3.06 8.13
CA MET A 76 1.02 -3.14 8.21
C MET A 76 1.66 -1.82 8.66
N TRP A 77 1.24 -0.70 8.08
CA TRP A 77 1.73 0.62 8.51
C TRP A 77 1.41 0.89 9.98
N TYR A 78 0.20 0.55 10.44
CA TYR A 78 -0.23 0.79 11.81
C TYR A 78 0.54 -0.06 12.83
N SER A 79 0.86 -1.31 12.49
CA SER A 79 1.59 -2.22 13.38
C SER A 79 3.07 -1.86 13.56
N PHE A 80 3.67 -1.10 12.64
CA PHE A 80 5.10 -0.81 12.65
C PHE A 80 5.35 0.70 12.61
N ASN A 81 5.34 1.35 13.77
CA ASN A 81 5.75 2.74 13.89
C ASN A 81 7.27 2.86 13.83
N ILE A 82 7.80 2.88 12.60
CA ILE A 82 9.24 2.93 12.32
C ILE A 82 9.90 4.14 12.98
N THR A 83 9.21 5.29 13.07
CA THR A 83 9.73 6.47 13.73
C THR A 83 10.02 6.22 15.21
N GLU A 84 9.10 5.60 15.95
CA GLU A 84 9.32 5.26 17.36
C GLU A 84 10.34 4.14 17.53
N ILE A 85 10.30 3.13 16.66
CA ILE A 85 11.28 2.02 16.68
C ILE A 85 12.70 2.58 16.54
N LEU A 86 12.94 3.46 15.56
CA LEU A 86 14.25 4.06 15.35
C LEU A 86 14.62 5.06 16.44
N ARG A 87 13.68 5.87 16.91
CA ARG A 87 13.92 6.81 18.02
C ARG A 87 14.36 6.10 19.30
N ASN A 88 13.76 4.96 19.63
CA ASN A 88 14.13 4.15 20.79
C ASN A 88 15.57 3.60 20.68
N ALA A 89 16.10 3.48 19.47
CA ALA A 89 17.49 3.13 19.19
C ALA A 89 18.40 4.37 19.04
N SER A 90 17.93 5.57 19.41
CA SER A 90 18.62 6.85 19.22
C SER A 90 18.95 7.19 17.76
N ILE A 91 18.21 6.61 16.81
CA ILE A 91 18.31 6.90 15.38
C ILE A 91 17.19 7.89 15.05
N VAL A 92 17.56 9.15 14.78
CA VAL A 92 16.63 10.22 14.44
C VAL A 92 16.93 10.79 13.06
N PRO A 93 15.90 11.21 12.29
CA PRO A 93 16.13 11.95 11.06
C PRO A 93 16.97 13.20 11.32
N HIS A 94 18.03 13.41 10.54
CA HIS A 94 18.84 14.62 10.58
C HIS A 94 18.52 15.48 9.34
N PRO A 95 18.41 16.81 9.47
CA PRO A 95 18.15 17.71 8.34
C PRO A 95 19.23 17.69 7.27
#